data_AF-A0A8C2A6D9-F1
#
_entry.id   AF-A0A8C2A6D9-F1
#
_cell.length_a   1.000
_cell.length_b   1.000
_cell.length_c   1.000
_cell.angle_alpha   90.00
_cell.angle_beta   90.00
_cell.angle_gamma   90.00
#
_symmetry.space_group_name_H-M   'P 1'
#
loop_
_entity.id
_entity.type
_entity.pdbx_description
1 polymer ?
#
loop_
_entity_poly.entity_id
_entity_poly.type
_entity_poly.pdbx_seq_one_letter_code
_entity_poly.pdbx_strand_id
1 'polypeptide(L)'
;MLESDLENKEDEVDREGDAVEAPVLTVNSNSSSPDPCNYTCNGSNIIISFIYNSSSCSPEEVTSDHYTLRLSCIGVSIMCNYSNPVSWRIDTKKVNKICTVNKGTYCIHSDL
;
A
#
# COMPACT_ATOMS: atom_id res chain seq x y z
N MET A 1 56.04 -3.42 18.61
CA MET A 1 55.70 -2.02 18.33
C MET A 1 54.64 -2.06 17.25
N LEU A 2 53.39 -1.93 17.73
CA LEU A 2 52.14 -1.66 17.02
C LEU A 2 51.74 -2.60 15.87
N GLU A 3 51.01 -3.65 16.25
CA GLU A 3 49.78 -3.99 15.54
C GLU A 3 48.83 -2.78 15.63
N SER A 4 48.26 -2.38 14.50
CA SER A 4 47.09 -1.53 14.48
C SER A 4 46.26 -1.98 13.29
N ASP A 5 45.22 -2.75 13.61
CA ASP A 5 44.12 -3.12 12.75
C ASP A 5 43.62 -1.88 12.02
N LEU A 6 43.95 -1.76 10.73
CA LEU A 6 43.28 -0.81 9.85
C LEU A 6 41.92 -1.40 9.48
N GLU A 7 41.03 -1.34 10.48
CA GLU A 7 39.59 -1.14 10.38
C GLU A 7 38.91 -1.84 9.19
N ASN A 8 38.48 -3.08 9.45
CA ASN A 8 37.22 -3.63 8.92
C ASN A 8 36.05 -2.69 9.30
N LYS A 9 35.93 -1.55 8.63
CA LYS A 9 34.86 -0.57 8.83
C LYS A 9 34.12 -0.25 7.54
N GLU A 10 34.19 -1.14 6.55
CA GLU A 10 33.33 -1.13 5.37
C GLU A 10 32.14 -2.11 5.51
N ASP A 11 31.88 -2.64 6.71
CA ASP A 11 30.76 -3.57 6.96
C ASP A 11 29.66 -3.01 7.91
N GLU A 12 29.74 -1.74 8.29
CA GLU A 12 28.74 -1.10 9.17
C GLU A 12 28.27 0.27 8.66
N VAL A 13 28.03 0.38 7.35
CA VAL A 13 26.96 1.26 6.87
C VAL A 13 25.74 0.36 6.75
N ASP A 14 24.90 0.42 7.78
CA ASP A 14 23.61 -0.24 7.82
C ASP A 14 22.90 -0.06 6.47
N ARG A 15 22.65 -1.18 5.79
CA ARG A 15 21.95 -1.24 4.50
C ARG A 15 20.45 -1.03 4.74
N GLU A 16 20.12 0.11 5.31
CA GLU A 16 18.77 0.61 5.55
C GLU A 16 18.09 1.08 4.24
N GLY A 17 18.69 0.77 3.08
CA GLY A 17 18.13 0.97 1.74
C GLY A 17 17.47 -0.26 1.12
N ASP A 18 17.40 -1.40 1.82
CA ASP A 18 16.85 -2.66 1.29
C ASP A 18 15.47 -3.03 1.87
N ALA A 19 15.13 -2.56 3.09
CA ALA A 19 13.83 -2.88 3.68
C ALA A 19 12.71 -2.01 3.07
N VAL A 20 11.80 -2.65 2.33
CA VAL A 20 10.54 -2.01 1.92
C VAL A 20 9.60 -2.06 3.11
N GLU A 21 9.32 -0.90 3.71
CA GLU A 21 8.36 -0.78 4.81
C GLU A 21 6.98 -1.28 4.36
N ALA A 22 6.21 -1.87 5.27
CA ALA A 22 4.87 -2.32 4.94
C ALA A 22 3.97 -1.14 4.55
N PRO A 23 3.32 -1.15 3.36
CA PRO A 23 2.43 -0.06 2.99
C PRO A 23 1.22 -0.02 3.92
N VAL A 24 0.61 1.15 4.06
CA VAL A 24 -0.62 1.35 4.84
C VAL A 24 -1.78 1.54 3.86
N LEU A 25 -2.74 0.60 3.88
CA LEU A 25 -3.96 0.65 3.08
C LEU A 25 -5.15 1.11 3.94
N THR A 26 -5.70 2.27 3.60
CA THR A 26 -6.81 2.91 4.32
C THR A 26 -8.04 2.99 3.42
N VAL A 27 -9.21 2.71 4.00
CA VAL A 27 -10.51 2.87 3.33
C VAL A 27 -11.22 4.07 3.94
N ASN A 28 -11.48 5.08 3.12
CA ASN A 28 -12.31 6.22 3.49
C ASN A 28 -13.70 6.05 2.86
N SER A 29 -14.65 5.65 3.69
CA SER A 29 -16.01 5.33 3.31
C SER A 29 -16.98 5.87 4.35
N ASN A 30 -18.04 6.54 3.92
CA ASN A 30 -19.17 6.83 4.79
C ASN A 30 -20.18 5.69 4.68
N SER A 31 -20.34 4.89 5.75
CA SER A 31 -21.25 3.74 5.78
C SER A 31 -22.72 4.11 5.52
N SER A 32 -23.08 5.38 5.73
CA SER A 32 -24.43 5.90 5.53
C SER A 32 -24.63 6.57 4.17
N SER A 33 -23.59 6.65 3.33
CA SER A 33 -23.66 7.32 2.03
C SER A 33 -23.61 6.31 0.88
N PRO A 34 -24.38 6.54 -0.21
CA PRO A 34 -24.18 5.83 -1.47
C PRO A 34 -22.90 6.27 -2.21
N ASP A 35 -22.12 7.19 -1.64
CA ASP A 35 -20.89 7.68 -2.25
C ASP A 35 -19.89 6.54 -2.51
N PRO A 36 -19.20 6.58 -3.66
CA PRO A 36 -18.06 5.71 -3.93
C PRO A 36 -17.00 5.78 -2.82
N CYS A 37 -16.33 4.67 -2.57
CA CYS A 37 -15.30 4.63 -1.54
C CYS A 37 -13.94 5.03 -2.08
N ASN A 38 -13.23 5.82 -1.28
CA ASN A 38 -11.85 6.18 -1.57
C ASN A 38 -10.91 5.21 -0.85
N TYR A 39 -10.00 4.60 -1.60
CA TYR A 39 -8.92 3.79 -1.05
C TYR A 39 -7.65 4.57 -1.19
N THR A 40 -6.93 4.72 -0.09
CA THR A 40 -5.61 5.36 -0.07
C THR A 40 -4.58 4.31 0.30
N CYS A 41 -3.53 4.19 -0.50
CA CYS A 41 -2.35 3.47 -0.09
C CYS A 41 -1.17 4.42 0.09
N ASN A 42 -0.45 4.24 1.19
CA ASN A 42 0.74 4.99 1.54
C ASN A 42 1.93 4.02 1.65
N GLY A 43 2.97 4.24 0.85
CA GLY A 43 4.27 3.60 1.00
C GLY A 43 5.31 4.66 1.30
N SER A 44 5.57 4.89 2.60
CA SER A 44 6.51 5.83 3.24
C SER A 44 6.67 7.22 2.60
N ASN A 45 7.13 7.28 1.34
CA ASN A 45 7.44 8.49 0.58
C ASN A 45 6.46 8.78 -0.57
N ILE A 46 5.58 7.83 -0.94
CA ILE A 46 4.62 7.95 -2.04
C ILE A 46 3.22 7.51 -1.60
N ILE A 47 2.21 8.20 -2.12
CA ILE A 47 0.80 7.95 -1.81
C ILE A 47 0.01 7.88 -3.12
N ILE A 48 -0.90 6.92 -3.20
CA ILE A 48 -1.84 6.77 -4.30
C ILE A 48 -3.25 6.58 -3.76
N SER A 49 -4.25 7.13 -4.45
CA SER A 49 -5.64 6.99 -4.05
C SER A 49 -6.54 6.82 -5.26
N PHE A 50 -7.51 5.90 -5.17
CA PHE A 50 -8.52 5.74 -6.21
C PHE A 50 -9.92 5.62 -5.61
N ILE A 51 -10.92 5.89 -6.45
CA ILE A 51 -12.33 5.80 -6.10
C ILE A 51 -12.92 4.50 -6.66
N TYR A 52 -13.46 3.64 -5.81
CA TYR A 52 -14.14 2.40 -6.19
C TYR A 52 -15.65 2.63 -6.35
N ASN A 53 -16.17 2.45 -7.57
CA ASN A 53 -17.58 2.63 -7.90
C ASN A 53 -18.31 1.31 -8.22
N SER A 54 -18.19 0.31 -7.33
CA SER A 54 -19.00 -0.92 -7.26
C SER A 54 -18.92 -1.96 -8.39
N SER A 55 -18.44 -1.61 -9.58
CA SER A 55 -18.40 -2.53 -10.74
C SER A 55 -16.99 -2.96 -11.14
N SER A 56 -16.00 -2.09 -10.97
CA SER A 56 -14.58 -2.40 -11.16
C SER A 56 -13.72 -1.33 -10.51
N CYS A 57 -12.44 -1.65 -10.30
CA CYS A 57 -11.41 -0.63 -10.18
C CYS A 57 -10.50 -0.71 -11.41
N SER A 58 -9.93 0.42 -11.79
CA SER A 58 -8.75 0.43 -12.66
C SER A 58 -7.52 0.35 -11.75
N PRO A 59 -6.54 -0.52 -12.03
CA PRO A 59 -5.27 -0.46 -11.35
C PRO A 59 -4.62 0.90 -11.58
N GLU A 60 -4.10 1.50 -10.51
CA GLU A 60 -3.31 2.73 -10.57
C GLU A 60 -1.91 2.46 -10.02
N GLU A 61 -0.94 3.18 -10.54
CA GLU A 61 0.47 3.06 -10.16
C GLU A 61 1.14 4.42 -10.15
N VAL A 62 1.95 4.66 -9.12
CA VAL A 62 2.83 5.82 -9.01
C VAL A 62 4.24 5.33 -8.73
N THR A 63 5.20 5.94 -9.39
CA THR A 63 6.63 5.60 -9.25
C THR A 63 7.40 6.85 -8.89
N SER A 64 8.23 6.74 -7.87
CA SER A 64 9.27 7.70 -7.49
C SER A 64 10.63 7.14 -7.90
N ASP A 65 11.71 7.87 -7.62
CA ASP A 65 13.09 7.52 -8.02
C ASP A 65 13.53 6.14 -7.52
N HIS A 66 12.98 5.70 -6.38
CA HIS A 66 13.41 4.47 -5.70
C HIS A 66 12.30 3.48 -5.40
N TYR A 67 11.03 3.82 -5.66
CA TYR A 67 9.91 2.97 -5.25
C TYR A 67 8.72 3.08 -6.18
N THR A 68 7.95 2.00 -6.24
CA THR A 68 6.67 1.93 -6.96
C THR A 68 5.57 1.54 -5.99
N LEU A 69 4.44 2.25 -6.07
CA LEU A 69 3.23 1.95 -5.33
C LEU A 69 2.10 1.64 -6.31
N ARG A 70 1.57 0.42 -6.24
CA ARG A 70 0.52 -0.06 -7.13
C ARG A 70 -0.72 -0.45 -6.35
N LEU A 71 -1.83 0.21 -6.65
CA LEU A 71 -3.12 -0.04 -6.03
C LEU A 71 -4.05 -0.70 -7.07
N SER A 72 -4.61 -1.85 -6.72
CA SER A 72 -5.40 -2.67 -7.64
C SER A 72 -6.49 -3.45 -6.91
N CYS A 73 -7.41 -4.06 -7.65
CA CYS A 73 -8.43 -4.93 -7.10
C CYS A 73 -8.47 -6.27 -7.82
N ILE A 74 -8.73 -7.32 -7.07
CA ILE A 74 -8.93 -8.68 -7.57
C ILE A 74 -10.20 -9.21 -6.91
N GLY A 75 -11.27 -9.36 -7.70
CA GLY A 75 -12.60 -9.69 -7.17
C GLY A 75 -13.08 -8.64 -6.16
N VAL A 76 -13.29 -9.08 -4.92
CA VAL A 76 -13.75 -8.25 -3.79
C VAL A 76 -12.61 -7.72 -2.90
N SER A 77 -11.37 -7.86 -3.36
CA SER A 77 -10.18 -7.49 -2.58
C SER A 77 -9.51 -6.28 -3.19
N ILE A 78 -9.09 -5.34 -2.33
CA ILE A 78 -8.16 -4.26 -2.70
C ILE A 78 -6.76 -4.66 -2.26
N MET A 79 -5.80 -4.49 -3.18
CA MET A 79 -4.40 -4.80 -3.00
C MET A 79 -3.57 -3.56 -3.22
N CYS A 80 -2.79 -3.20 -2.21
CA CYS A 80 -1.70 -2.25 -2.36
C CYS A 80 -0.37 -2.98 -2.34
N ASN A 81 0.48 -2.70 -3.34
CA ASN A 81 1.84 -3.24 -3.43
C ASN A 81 2.82 -2.07 -3.39
N TYR A 82 3.82 -2.17 -2.53
CA TYR A 82 4.94 -1.25 -2.46
C TYR A 82 6.21 -2.03 -2.80
N SER A 83 6.98 -1.55 -3.78
CA SER A 83 8.17 -2.25 -4.26
C SER A 83 9.36 -1.32 -4.39
N ASN A 84 10.54 -1.88 -4.16
CA ASN A 84 11.82 -1.26 -4.47
C ASN A 84 12.42 -2.00 -5.68
N PRO A 85 12.54 -1.37 -6.86
CA PRO A 85 13.09 -2.00 -8.05
C PRO A 85 14.58 -2.35 -7.91
N VAL A 86 15.31 -1.73 -6.98
CA VAL A 86 16.73 -2.00 -6.72
C VAL A 86 16.90 -3.32 -5.98
N SER A 87 16.07 -3.55 -4.96
CA SER A 87 16.15 -4.77 -4.14
C SER A 87 15.19 -5.88 -4.52
N TRP A 88 14.31 -5.65 -5.48
CA TRP A 88 13.27 -6.60 -5.92
C TRP A 88 12.34 -7.06 -4.79
N ARG A 89 12.31 -6.30 -3.69
CA ARG A 89 11.39 -6.55 -2.58
C ARG A 89 10.04 -5.92 -2.86
N ILE A 90 9.00 -6.64 -2.46
CA ILE A 90 7.61 -6.22 -2.59
C ILE A 90 6.92 -6.53 -1.26
N ASP A 91 6.25 -5.54 -0.69
CA ASP A 91 5.28 -5.77 0.38
C ASP A 91 3.87 -5.45 -0.12
N THR A 92 2.91 -6.30 0.25
CA THR A 92 1.54 -6.24 -0.19
C THR A 92 0.59 -6.19 1.00
N LYS A 93 -0.22 -5.14 1.07
CA LYS A 93 -1.41 -5.11 1.94
C LYS A 93 -2.66 -5.41 1.15
N LYS A 94 -3.48 -6.29 1.72
CA LYS A 94 -4.76 -6.71 1.17
C LYS A 94 -5.87 -6.41 2.17
N VAL A 95 -6.95 -5.82 1.70
CA VAL A 95 -8.19 -5.67 2.46
C VAL A 95 -9.33 -6.31 1.67
N ASN A 96 -10.04 -7.23 2.30
CA ASN A 96 -11.21 -7.91 1.74
C ASN A 96 -12.50 -7.11 2.02
N LYS A 97 -12.48 -5.82 1.68
CA LYS A 97 -13.61 -4.91 1.89
C LYS A 97 -13.73 -4.04 0.66
N ILE A 98 -14.74 -4.35 -0.16
CA ILE A 98 -15.25 -3.43 -1.17
C ILE A 98 -16.51 -2.77 -0.62
N CYS A 99 -16.69 -1.50 -0.94
CA CYS A 99 -17.93 -0.84 -0.60
C CYS A 99 -19.01 -1.32 -1.54
N THR A 100 -20.04 -1.92 -0.96
CA THR A 100 -21.28 -2.24 -1.66
C THR A 100 -22.02 -0.91 -1.85
N VAL A 101 -21.87 -0.30 -3.03
CA VAL A 101 -22.80 0.76 -3.44
C VAL A 101 -24.12 0.06 -3.76
N ASN A 102 -24.90 -0.24 -2.73
CA ASN A 102 -26.23 -0.76 -2.93
C ASN A 102 -27.04 0.33 -3.63
N LYS A 103 -27.43 0.10 -4.88
CA LYS A 103 -28.52 0.85 -5.50
C LYS A 103 -29.80 0.53 -4.72
N GLY A 104 -30.00 1.22 -3.59
CA GLY A 104 -31.28 1.24 -2.86
C GLY A 104 -31.31 0.65 -1.44
N THR A 105 -30.20 0.47 -0.72
CA THR A 105 -30.30 0.03 0.69
C THR A 105 -29.11 0.48 1.52
N TYR A 106 -29.37 1.32 2.53
CA TYR A 106 -28.39 1.82 3.50
C TYR A 106 -27.68 0.65 4.20
N CYS A 107 -26.35 0.72 4.31
CA CYS A 107 -25.55 -0.32 4.95
C CYS A 107 -25.75 -0.27 6.47
N ILE A 108 -26.33 -1.33 7.04
CA ILE A 108 -26.42 -1.53 8.49
C ILE A 108 -25.11 -2.19 8.95
N HIS A 109 -24.45 -1.57 9.93
CA HIS A 109 -23.30 -2.16 10.64
C HIS A 109 -23.69 -3.54 11.18
N SER A 110 -22.87 -4.55 10.95
CA SER A 110 -22.98 -5.84 11.65
C SER A 110 -21.77 -5.98 12.56
N ASP A 111 -21.83 -5.30 13.70
CA ASP A 111 -21.00 -5.64 14.86
C ASP A 111 -21.75 -6.74 15.64
N LEU A 112 -21.15 -7.92 15.73
CA LEU A 112 -21.40 -8.88 16.80
C LEU A 112 -20.05 -9.42 17.31
#